data_AF-A0A8T3S757-F1
#
_entry.id   AF-A0A8T3S757-F1
#
_cell.length_a   1.000
_cell.length_b   1.000
_cell.length_c   1.000
_cell.angle_alpha   90.00
_cell.angle_beta   90.00
_cell.angle_gamma   90.00
#
_symmetry.space_group_name_H-M   'P 1'
#
loop_
_entity.id
_entity.type
_entity.pdbx_description
1 polymer ?
#
loop_
_entity_poly.entity_id
_entity_poly.type
_entity_poly.pdbx_seq_one_letter_code
_entity_poly.pdbx_strand_id
1 'polypeptide(L)'
;MQTAAVILAAGTSKRFESPKQLALIGRRTLLEAVVMLARGAGLDPVISVVPPGLAVPAGVLPALNSAPTSGLSHSLRIGLAAVPAEIEAALILLGDQPTMALRTVRAVLAGAANDRRVVAARAEGRLGPPVLLRREAFAMANVATGDEGLRAILIDHPDLVTAVDVQLHAPDVDTPTDLAALGEPCPGCDALFQPVRQDATHAYIGASPACWAAFGEVIAREFGDPGYGWIHRHTVDVYTVQHPGLDERRQRQSVALHLIGLCHWLEHGMGMRELNPITRRLASGDRDWPWLDPPVTYALTVRDVLAATTSAEHSALVRQWAEETWRAWAPHHELIRRWASEALH
;
A
#
# COMPACT_ATOMS: atom_id res chain seq x y z
N MET A 1 8.99 -10.11 16.37
CA MET A 1 7.64 -10.69 16.42
C MET A 1 7.17 -11.01 15.01
N GLN A 2 7.24 -12.27 14.59
CA GLN A 2 6.68 -12.68 13.30
C GLN A 2 5.15 -12.54 13.34
N THR A 3 4.58 -11.89 12.33
CA THR A 3 3.15 -11.54 12.30
C THR A 3 2.54 -11.95 10.97
N ALA A 4 1.53 -12.82 11.02
CA ALA A 4 0.73 -13.17 9.85
C ALA A 4 -0.29 -12.08 9.54
N ALA A 5 -0.71 -11.97 8.29
CA ALA A 5 -1.94 -11.28 7.92
C ALA A 5 -3.09 -12.30 7.83
N VAL A 6 -4.23 -11.97 8.42
CA VAL A 6 -5.48 -12.71 8.24
C VAL A 6 -6.52 -11.76 7.65
N ILE A 7 -6.82 -11.95 6.37
CA ILE A 7 -7.76 -11.13 5.61
C ILE A 7 -9.12 -11.82 5.63
N LEU A 8 -10.12 -11.18 6.26
CA LEU A 8 -11.49 -11.69 6.31
C LEU A 8 -12.22 -11.25 5.04
N ALA A 9 -12.34 -12.16 4.07
CA ALA A 9 -12.91 -11.89 2.75
C ALA A 9 -14.04 -12.86 2.37
N ALA A 10 -14.67 -13.52 3.35
CA ALA A 10 -15.75 -14.48 3.13
C ALA A 10 -17.17 -13.85 3.16
N GLY A 11 -17.28 -12.52 3.28
CA GLY A 11 -18.56 -11.82 3.34
C GLY A 11 -19.44 -12.08 2.11
N THR A 12 -20.77 -12.13 2.33
CA THR A 12 -21.74 -12.39 1.26
C THR A 12 -21.89 -11.18 0.34
N SER A 13 -21.57 -11.33 -0.94
CA SER A 13 -21.62 -10.29 -1.98
C SER A 13 -23.04 -9.95 -2.46
N LYS A 14 -24.03 -9.90 -1.57
CA LYS A 14 -25.48 -9.86 -1.92
C LYS A 14 -25.89 -8.70 -2.84
N ARG A 15 -25.12 -7.61 -2.84
CA ARG A 15 -25.38 -6.37 -3.59
C ARG A 15 -24.49 -6.23 -4.83
N PHE A 16 -23.63 -7.21 -5.11
CA PHE A 16 -22.82 -7.30 -6.31
C PHE A 16 -23.34 -8.44 -7.20
N GLU A 17 -23.17 -8.30 -8.52
CA GLU A 17 -23.54 -9.32 -9.50
C GLU A 17 -22.55 -10.50 -9.53
N SER A 18 -21.36 -10.31 -8.97
CA SER A 18 -20.27 -11.28 -8.86
C SER A 18 -19.65 -11.23 -7.45
N PRO A 19 -18.75 -12.15 -7.07
CA PRO A 19 -18.05 -12.05 -5.80
C PRO A 19 -17.33 -10.71 -5.65
N LYS A 20 -17.71 -9.89 -4.66
CA LYS A 20 -17.18 -8.52 -4.45
C LYS A 20 -15.66 -8.50 -4.30
N GLN A 21 -15.09 -9.58 -3.78
CA GLN A 21 -13.65 -9.81 -3.64
C GLN A 21 -12.91 -9.66 -4.97
N LEU A 22 -13.57 -9.97 -6.09
CA LEU A 22 -13.06 -9.91 -7.46
C LEU A 22 -13.47 -8.62 -8.20
N ALA A 23 -14.24 -7.73 -7.57
CA ALA A 23 -14.57 -6.44 -8.18
C ALA A 23 -13.29 -5.63 -8.38
N LEU A 24 -13.17 -4.99 -9.53
CA LEU A 24 -11.98 -4.25 -9.90
C LEU A 24 -11.96 -2.85 -9.29
N ILE A 25 -10.81 -2.48 -8.77
CA ILE A 25 -10.43 -1.18 -8.26
C ILE A 25 -9.13 -0.79 -8.97
N GLY A 26 -9.25 -0.03 -10.04
CA GLY A 26 -8.15 0.11 -10.99
C GLY A 26 -7.82 -1.20 -11.68
N ARG A 27 -6.54 -1.58 -11.67
CA ARG A 27 -6.05 -2.82 -12.31
C ARG A 27 -6.08 -4.04 -11.40
N ARG A 28 -6.54 -3.87 -10.15
CA ARG A 28 -6.54 -4.91 -9.11
C ARG A 28 -7.95 -5.26 -8.70
N THR A 29 -8.14 -6.45 -8.18
CA THR A 29 -9.35 -6.79 -7.42
C THR A 29 -9.31 -6.19 -6.02
N LEU A 30 -10.47 -6.07 -5.35
CA LEU A 30 -10.53 -5.63 -3.94
C LEU A 30 -9.62 -6.49 -3.04
N LEU A 31 -9.65 -7.81 -3.21
CA LEU A 31 -8.83 -8.72 -2.41
C LEU A 31 -7.34 -8.52 -2.69
N GLU A 32 -6.94 -8.34 -3.95
CA GLU A 32 -5.54 -8.07 -4.30
C GLU A 32 -5.02 -6.78 -3.67
N ALA A 33 -5.85 -5.72 -3.60
CA ALA A 33 -5.46 -4.48 -2.94
C ALA A 33 -5.11 -4.69 -1.44
N VAL A 34 -5.93 -5.47 -0.72
CA VAL A 34 -5.70 -5.77 0.70
C VAL A 34 -4.51 -6.72 0.91
N VAL A 35 -4.33 -7.71 0.01
CA VAL A 35 -3.15 -8.60 0.03
C VAL A 35 -1.87 -7.81 -0.18
N MET A 36 -1.88 -6.87 -1.13
CA MET A 36 -0.73 -6.01 -1.37
C MET A 36 -0.41 -5.11 -0.18
N LEU A 37 -1.42 -4.53 0.45
CA LEU A 37 -1.26 -3.77 1.70
C LEU A 37 -0.58 -4.61 2.78
N ALA A 38 -1.04 -5.85 2.97
CA ALA A 38 -0.45 -6.77 3.94
C ALA A 38 1.03 -7.06 3.65
N ARG A 39 1.37 -7.34 2.39
CA ARG A 39 2.76 -7.58 1.95
C ARG A 39 3.64 -6.34 2.10
N GLY A 40 3.14 -5.17 1.73
CA GLY A 40 3.86 -3.90 1.91
C GLY A 40 4.11 -3.55 3.38
N ALA A 41 3.30 -4.11 4.30
CA ALA A 41 3.53 -4.03 5.73
C ALA A 41 4.54 -5.05 6.26
N GLY A 42 5.07 -5.94 5.41
CA GLY A 42 5.99 -7.00 5.81
C GLY A 42 5.31 -8.15 6.56
N LEU A 43 4.00 -8.34 6.38
CA LEU A 43 3.26 -9.44 6.99
C LEU A 43 3.42 -10.72 6.19
N ASP A 44 3.79 -11.79 6.89
CA ASP A 44 4.02 -13.11 6.30
C ASP A 44 3.81 -14.20 7.38
N PRO A 45 3.05 -15.28 7.10
CA PRO A 45 2.28 -15.54 5.89
C PRO A 45 1.07 -14.62 5.73
N VAL A 46 0.58 -14.49 4.49
CA VAL A 46 -0.71 -13.86 4.19
C VAL A 46 -1.77 -14.95 4.01
N ILE A 47 -2.77 -14.96 4.89
CA ILE A 47 -3.90 -15.88 4.89
C ILE A 47 -5.16 -15.11 4.50
N SER A 48 -5.94 -15.64 3.56
CA SER A 48 -7.22 -15.05 3.18
C SER A 48 -8.37 -16.02 3.43
N VAL A 49 -9.32 -15.59 4.25
CA VAL A 49 -10.54 -16.34 4.53
C VAL A 49 -11.55 -16.06 3.44
N VAL A 50 -11.88 -17.04 2.61
CA VAL A 50 -12.65 -16.86 1.37
C VAL A 50 -13.74 -17.94 1.22
N PRO A 51 -14.80 -17.70 0.42
CA PRO A 51 -15.74 -18.76 0.10
C PRO A 51 -15.08 -19.85 -0.76
N PRO A 52 -15.56 -21.11 -0.70
CA PRO A 52 -15.07 -22.17 -1.57
C PRO A 52 -15.15 -21.81 -3.05
N GLY A 53 -14.09 -22.11 -3.80
CA GLY A 53 -14.00 -21.85 -5.24
C GLY A 53 -13.54 -20.44 -5.63
N LEU A 54 -13.35 -19.52 -4.67
CA LEU A 54 -12.73 -18.23 -4.96
C LEU A 54 -11.21 -18.39 -5.12
N ALA A 55 -10.66 -17.93 -6.23
CA ALA A 55 -9.21 -17.84 -6.41
C ALA A 55 -8.63 -16.75 -5.49
N VAL A 56 -7.47 -17.03 -4.89
CA VAL A 56 -6.69 -16.06 -4.12
C VAL A 56 -5.40 -15.71 -4.88
N PRO A 57 -4.82 -14.52 -4.65
CA PRO A 57 -3.57 -14.13 -5.31
C PRO A 57 -2.43 -15.12 -5.03
N ALA A 58 -1.49 -15.25 -5.97
CA ALA A 58 -0.35 -16.15 -5.85
C ALA A 58 0.43 -15.89 -4.55
N GLY A 59 0.77 -16.95 -3.81
CA GLY A 59 1.47 -16.87 -2.52
C GLY A 59 0.60 -16.45 -1.33
N VAL A 60 -0.73 -16.45 -1.47
CA VAL A 60 -1.68 -16.31 -0.35
C VAL A 60 -2.20 -17.69 0.03
N LEU A 61 -2.30 -17.96 1.33
CA LEU A 61 -2.88 -19.20 1.85
C LEU A 61 -4.41 -19.06 1.97
N PRO A 62 -5.21 -19.83 1.20
CA PRO A 62 -6.66 -19.77 1.33
C PRO A 62 -7.14 -20.55 2.57
N ALA A 63 -8.00 -19.93 3.37
CA ALA A 63 -8.74 -20.58 4.44
C ALA A 63 -10.24 -20.55 4.09
N LEU A 64 -10.86 -21.71 3.89
CA LEU A 64 -12.20 -21.78 3.30
C LEU A 64 -13.29 -21.61 4.35
N ASN A 65 -14.21 -20.68 4.12
CA ASN A 65 -15.45 -20.55 4.89
C ASN A 65 -16.66 -20.93 4.03
N SER A 66 -17.18 -22.14 4.23
CA SER A 66 -18.37 -22.64 3.54
C SER A 66 -19.70 -22.13 4.13
N ALA A 67 -19.68 -21.44 5.27
CA ALA A 67 -20.86 -20.95 5.97
C ALA A 67 -20.77 -19.44 6.28
N PRO A 68 -20.66 -18.58 5.25
CA PRO A 68 -20.45 -17.13 5.43
C PRO A 68 -21.63 -16.43 6.14
N THR A 69 -22.82 -17.04 6.12
CA THR A 69 -24.00 -16.58 6.86
C THR A 69 -23.89 -16.78 8.38
N SER A 70 -22.87 -17.51 8.87
CA SER A 70 -22.59 -17.67 10.30
C SER A 70 -21.88 -16.45 10.91
N GLY A 71 -21.65 -15.41 10.11
CA GLY A 71 -21.14 -14.12 10.53
C GLY A 71 -19.63 -13.99 10.59
N LEU A 72 -19.17 -12.77 10.87
CA LEU A 72 -17.75 -12.39 10.85
C LEU A 72 -16.92 -13.19 11.87
N SER A 73 -17.49 -13.50 13.03
CA SER A 73 -16.84 -14.31 14.09
C SER A 73 -16.45 -15.72 13.61
N HIS A 74 -17.21 -16.32 12.70
CA HIS A 74 -16.86 -17.62 12.13
C HIS A 74 -15.64 -17.52 11.19
N SER A 75 -15.62 -16.50 10.33
CA SER A 75 -14.47 -16.22 9.46
C SER A 75 -13.20 -15.94 10.25
N LEU A 76 -13.32 -15.17 11.35
CA LEU A 76 -12.21 -14.88 12.25
C LEU A 76 -11.59 -16.16 12.83
N ARG A 77 -12.42 -17.09 13.34
CA ARG A 77 -11.94 -18.37 13.89
C ARG A 77 -11.24 -19.23 12.85
N ILE A 78 -11.80 -19.32 11.64
CA ILE A 78 -11.18 -20.02 10.51
C ILE A 78 -9.80 -19.42 10.19
N GLY A 79 -9.73 -18.09 10.09
CA GLY A 79 -8.50 -17.39 9.78
C GLY A 79 -7.42 -17.59 10.84
N LEU A 80 -7.77 -17.44 12.13
CA LEU A 80 -6.83 -17.65 13.24
C LEU A 80 -6.36 -19.10 13.37
N ALA A 81 -7.24 -20.08 13.10
CA ALA A 81 -6.88 -21.50 13.10
C ALA A 81 -5.91 -21.88 11.98
N ALA A 82 -5.88 -21.11 10.88
CA ALA A 82 -4.97 -21.32 9.76
C ALA A 82 -3.57 -20.70 9.99
N VAL A 83 -3.37 -19.92 11.05
CA VAL A 83 -2.08 -19.30 11.36
C VAL A 83 -1.09 -20.37 11.87
N PRO A 84 0.08 -20.57 11.23
CA PRO A 84 1.09 -21.56 11.67
C PRO A 84 1.51 -21.37 13.12
N ALA A 85 1.88 -22.45 13.82
CA ALA A 85 2.09 -22.44 15.27
C ALA A 85 3.25 -21.52 15.72
N GLU A 86 4.25 -21.34 14.88
CA GLU A 86 5.45 -20.54 15.10
C GLU A 86 5.23 -19.02 15.01
N ILE A 87 4.13 -18.57 14.38
CA ILE A 87 3.85 -17.15 14.20
C ILE A 87 3.37 -16.53 15.52
N GLU A 88 3.91 -15.42 15.96
CA GLU A 88 3.63 -14.89 17.30
C GLU A 88 2.35 -14.05 17.37
N ALA A 89 1.90 -13.49 16.25
CA ALA A 89 0.72 -12.63 16.18
C ALA A 89 0.01 -12.71 14.81
N ALA A 90 -1.26 -12.30 14.78
CA ALA A 90 -2.01 -12.13 13.55
C ALA A 90 -2.58 -10.71 13.48
N LEU A 91 -2.36 -10.04 12.36
CA LEU A 91 -3.05 -8.79 12.02
C LEU A 91 -4.30 -9.11 11.21
N ILE A 92 -5.45 -8.74 11.74
CA ILE A 92 -6.75 -8.92 11.11
C ILE A 92 -7.06 -7.71 10.22
N LEU A 93 -7.31 -8.00 8.95
CA LEU A 93 -7.72 -7.05 7.91
C LEU A 93 -9.08 -7.46 7.34
N LEU A 94 -9.85 -6.51 6.81
CA LEU A 94 -11.09 -6.78 6.12
C LEU A 94 -10.88 -6.71 4.61
N GLY A 95 -11.38 -7.72 3.87
CA GLY A 95 -11.20 -7.83 2.43
C GLY A 95 -11.97 -6.78 1.62
N ASP A 96 -12.89 -6.05 2.24
CA ASP A 96 -13.70 -4.98 1.66
C ASP A 96 -13.27 -3.58 2.09
N GLN A 97 -12.10 -3.45 2.74
CA GLN A 97 -11.46 -2.16 3.04
C GLN A 97 -10.19 -1.94 2.18
N PRO A 98 -10.32 -1.90 0.83
CA PRO A 98 -9.18 -1.90 -0.09
C PRO A 98 -8.34 -0.61 -0.05
N THR A 99 -8.84 0.45 0.56
CA THR A 99 -8.18 1.77 0.64
C THR A 99 -7.51 2.03 1.99
N MET A 100 -7.40 1.01 2.85
CA MET A 100 -6.69 1.13 4.11
C MET A 100 -5.23 1.52 3.87
N ALA A 101 -4.80 2.59 4.55
CA ALA A 101 -3.46 3.13 4.36
C ALA A 101 -2.39 2.25 5.02
N LEU A 102 -1.24 2.10 4.35
CA LEU A 102 -0.11 1.34 4.88
C LEU A 102 0.40 1.90 6.22
N ARG A 103 0.34 3.23 6.40
CA ARG A 103 0.69 3.89 7.66
C ARG A 103 -0.19 3.44 8.84
N THR A 104 -1.48 3.20 8.62
CA THR A 104 -2.42 2.71 9.64
C THR A 104 -2.02 1.31 10.10
N VAL A 105 -1.69 0.43 9.15
CA VAL A 105 -1.21 -0.93 9.45
C VAL A 105 0.11 -0.88 10.22
N ARG A 106 1.08 -0.09 9.75
CA ARG A 106 2.39 0.06 10.41
C ARG A 106 2.26 0.65 11.81
N ALA A 107 1.35 1.59 12.03
CA ALA A 107 1.09 2.17 13.35
C ALA A 107 0.55 1.11 14.33
N VAL A 108 -0.39 0.27 13.88
CA VAL A 108 -0.89 -0.85 14.70
C VAL A 108 0.20 -1.89 14.98
N LEU A 109 1.04 -2.21 14.00
CA LEU A 109 2.20 -3.09 14.21
C LEU A 109 3.20 -2.51 15.21
N ALA A 110 3.52 -1.22 15.12
CA ALA A 110 4.40 -0.53 16.06
C ALA A 110 3.81 -0.50 17.48
N GLY A 111 2.49 -0.42 17.61
CA GLY A 111 1.79 -0.51 18.90
C GLY A 111 2.01 -1.84 19.63
N ALA A 112 2.45 -2.90 18.94
CA ALA A 112 2.83 -4.18 19.56
C ALA A 112 4.14 -4.11 20.37
N ALA A 113 4.81 -2.95 20.42
CA ALA A 113 5.85 -2.70 21.42
C ALA A 113 5.28 -2.62 22.85
N ASN A 114 3.96 -2.43 23.01
CA ASN A 114 3.28 -2.51 24.30
C ASN A 114 2.98 -3.97 24.67
N ASP A 115 3.00 -4.28 25.96
CA ASP A 115 2.78 -5.64 26.48
C ASP A 115 1.32 -6.13 26.44
N ARG A 116 0.39 -5.30 25.93
CA ARG A 116 -1.02 -5.70 25.79
C ARG A 116 -1.19 -6.73 24.69
N ARG A 117 -2.23 -7.55 24.84
CA ARG A 117 -2.52 -8.72 24.01
C ARG A 117 -3.15 -8.36 22.66
N VAL A 118 -3.80 -7.21 22.59
CA VAL A 118 -4.52 -6.71 21.43
C VAL A 118 -4.06 -5.29 21.11
N VAL A 119 -3.86 -4.98 19.84
CA VAL A 119 -3.64 -3.61 19.37
C VAL A 119 -4.67 -3.31 18.30
N ALA A 120 -5.40 -2.21 18.41
CA ALA A 120 -6.44 -1.86 17.43
C ALA A 120 -6.35 -0.40 17.02
N ALA A 121 -6.67 -0.13 15.76
CA ALA A 121 -6.84 1.24 15.30
C ALA A 121 -8.07 1.86 15.97
N ARG A 122 -7.96 3.15 16.32
CA ARG A 122 -9.04 3.96 16.89
C ARG A 122 -9.24 5.22 16.06
N ALA A 123 -10.44 5.41 15.55
CA ALA A 123 -10.87 6.67 14.96
C ALA A 123 -12.21 7.09 15.57
N GLU A 124 -12.39 8.38 15.84
CA GLU A 124 -13.63 8.94 16.40
C GLU A 124 -14.11 8.21 17.68
N GLY A 125 -13.16 7.79 18.53
CA GLY A 125 -13.43 7.06 19.77
C GLY A 125 -13.85 5.59 19.57
N ARG A 126 -13.89 5.09 18.34
CA ARG A 126 -14.29 3.72 18.01
C ARG A 126 -13.07 2.87 17.69
N LEU A 127 -12.97 1.69 18.28
CA LEU A 127 -11.96 0.69 17.94
C LEU A 127 -12.41 -0.16 16.75
N GLY A 128 -11.48 -0.50 15.87
CA GLY A 128 -11.75 -1.30 14.69
C GLY A 128 -10.50 -1.74 13.94
N PRO A 129 -10.68 -2.34 12.75
CA PRO A 129 -9.57 -2.78 11.90
C PRO A 129 -8.62 -1.64 11.49
N PRO A 130 -7.32 -1.93 11.28
CA PRO A 130 -6.69 -3.23 11.51
C PRO A 130 -6.55 -3.56 13.00
N VAL A 131 -6.68 -4.84 13.36
CA VAL A 131 -6.55 -5.33 14.73
C VAL A 131 -5.44 -6.38 14.80
N LEU A 132 -4.41 -6.13 15.59
CA LEU A 132 -3.38 -7.12 15.92
C LEU A 132 -3.81 -7.91 17.15
N LEU A 133 -3.76 -9.23 17.03
CA LEU A 133 -3.89 -10.16 18.13
C LEU A 133 -2.56 -10.88 18.33
N ARG A 134 -2.04 -10.90 19.55
CA ARG A 134 -0.99 -11.85 19.91
C ARG A 134 -1.57 -13.26 20.01
N ARG A 135 -0.74 -14.28 19.81
CA ARG A 135 -1.19 -15.69 19.80
C ARG A 135 -1.97 -16.09 21.05
N GLU A 136 -1.55 -15.63 22.23
CA GLU A 136 -2.23 -15.87 23.50
C GLU A 136 -3.66 -15.31 23.54
N ALA A 137 -3.98 -14.34 22.68
CA ALA A 137 -5.30 -13.75 22.53
C ALA A 137 -6.19 -14.49 21.53
N PHE A 138 -5.67 -15.41 20.72
CA PHE A 138 -6.45 -16.06 19.65
C PHE A 138 -7.68 -16.79 20.20
N ALA A 139 -7.54 -17.41 21.37
CA ALA A 139 -8.65 -18.11 22.02
C ALA A 139 -9.83 -17.18 22.37
N MET A 140 -9.60 -15.87 22.50
CA MET A 140 -10.66 -14.89 22.76
C MET A 140 -11.66 -14.82 21.59
N ALA A 141 -11.22 -15.09 20.36
CA ALA A 141 -12.09 -15.16 19.18
C ALA A 141 -13.15 -16.26 19.27
N ASN A 142 -13.00 -17.23 20.17
CA ASN A 142 -14.00 -18.27 20.41
C ASN A 142 -15.24 -17.77 21.16
N VAL A 143 -15.11 -16.66 21.88
CA VAL A 143 -16.21 -16.06 22.66
C VAL A 143 -17.03 -15.10 21.78
N ALA A 144 -16.45 -14.62 20.68
CA ALA A 144 -17.15 -13.77 19.72
C ALA A 144 -18.27 -14.54 19.00
N THR A 145 -19.45 -13.92 18.91
CA THR A 145 -20.62 -14.49 18.23
C THR A 145 -21.17 -13.55 17.16
N GLY A 146 -21.80 -14.12 16.13
CA GLY A 146 -22.47 -13.34 15.08
C GLY A 146 -21.52 -12.45 14.29
N ASP A 147 -22.02 -11.26 13.93
CA ASP A 147 -21.33 -10.28 13.07
C ASP A 147 -20.44 -9.30 13.83
N GLU A 148 -20.46 -9.31 15.16
CA GLU A 148 -19.63 -8.39 15.96
C GLU A 148 -18.14 -8.67 15.81
N GLY A 149 -17.76 -9.91 15.49
CA GLY A 149 -16.37 -10.30 15.28
C GLY A 149 -15.48 -9.88 16.46
N LEU A 150 -14.38 -9.18 16.18
CA LEU A 150 -13.48 -8.66 17.22
C LEU A 150 -14.05 -7.49 18.02
N ARG A 151 -15.11 -6.83 17.56
CA ARG A 151 -15.63 -5.61 18.19
C ARG A 151 -16.08 -5.86 19.63
N ALA A 152 -16.76 -6.98 19.88
CA ALA A 152 -17.17 -7.38 21.24
C ALA A 152 -15.95 -7.47 22.17
N ILE A 153 -14.90 -8.17 21.72
CA ILE A 153 -13.64 -8.35 22.47
C ILE A 153 -12.98 -6.99 22.79
N LEU A 154 -13.00 -6.05 21.84
CA LEU A 154 -12.40 -4.73 22.02
C LEU A 154 -13.16 -3.87 23.04
N ILE A 155 -14.47 -4.06 23.19
CA ILE A 155 -15.34 -3.32 24.11
C ILE A 155 -15.31 -3.95 25.51
N ASP A 156 -15.39 -5.27 25.58
CA ASP A 156 -15.53 -6.01 26.85
C ASP A 156 -14.20 -6.15 27.61
N HIS A 157 -13.07 -6.02 26.92
CA HIS A 157 -11.72 -6.17 27.51
C HIS A 157 -10.79 -4.98 27.19
N PRO A 158 -11.15 -3.74 27.57
CA PRO A 158 -10.35 -2.55 27.24
C PRO A 158 -8.96 -2.55 27.92
N ASP A 159 -8.80 -3.30 29.00
CA ASP A 159 -7.52 -3.53 29.69
C ASP A 159 -6.51 -4.32 28.84
N LEU A 160 -7.00 -5.15 27.92
CA LEU A 160 -6.18 -5.96 27.01
C LEU A 160 -5.82 -5.24 25.70
N VAL A 161 -6.36 -4.04 25.46
CA VAL A 161 -6.26 -3.34 24.17
C VAL A 161 -5.34 -2.14 24.26
N THR A 162 -4.30 -2.11 23.43
CA THR A 162 -3.60 -0.88 23.08
C THR A 162 -4.35 -0.21 21.92
N ALA A 163 -4.88 0.98 22.14
CA ALA A 163 -5.52 1.76 21.10
C ALA A 163 -4.48 2.64 20.38
N VAL A 164 -4.47 2.59 19.04
CA VAL A 164 -3.63 3.43 18.20
C VAL A 164 -4.52 4.42 17.48
N ASP A 165 -4.39 5.71 17.80
CA ASP A 165 -5.19 6.75 17.18
C ASP A 165 -4.81 6.94 15.71
N VAL A 166 -5.80 6.89 14.84
CA VAL A 166 -5.67 7.10 13.39
C VAL A 166 -6.71 8.13 12.95
N GLN A 167 -6.46 8.78 11.80
CA GLN A 167 -7.34 9.84 11.32
C GLN A 167 -8.76 9.35 11.05
N LEU A 168 -8.89 8.27 10.28
CA LEU A 168 -10.16 7.71 9.84
C LEU A 168 -10.02 6.20 9.66
N HIS A 169 -11.13 5.46 9.82
CA HIS A 169 -11.21 4.09 9.34
C HIS A 169 -11.36 4.07 7.83
N ALA A 170 -10.80 3.04 7.19
CA ALA A 170 -11.06 2.79 5.78
C ALA A 170 -12.55 2.47 5.58
N PRO A 171 -13.20 3.03 4.54
CA PRO A 171 -14.59 2.72 4.25
C PRO A 171 -14.74 1.29 3.75
N ASP A 172 -15.86 0.66 4.09
CA ASP A 172 -16.24 -0.65 3.57
C ASP A 172 -16.81 -0.52 2.15
N VAL A 173 -16.44 -1.44 1.27
CA VAL A 173 -17.00 -1.56 -0.08
C VAL A 173 -18.05 -2.65 -0.09
N ASP A 174 -19.29 -2.21 -0.14
CA ASP A 174 -20.44 -3.04 0.18
C ASP A 174 -21.50 -3.04 -0.95
N THR A 175 -21.43 -2.02 -1.80
CA THR A 175 -22.20 -1.82 -3.01
C THR A 175 -21.33 -1.30 -4.16
N PRO A 176 -21.80 -1.41 -5.41
CA PRO A 176 -21.15 -0.74 -6.54
C PRO A 176 -21.04 0.78 -6.38
N THR A 177 -21.97 1.41 -5.65
CA THR A 177 -21.92 2.85 -5.34
C THR A 177 -20.77 3.17 -4.39
N ASP A 178 -20.53 2.34 -3.37
CA ASP A 178 -19.38 2.51 -2.47
C ASP A 178 -18.06 2.39 -3.22
N LEU A 179 -17.98 1.42 -4.15
CA LEU A 179 -16.82 1.24 -5.02
C LEU A 179 -16.57 2.48 -5.90
N ALA A 180 -17.62 2.99 -6.56
CA ALA A 180 -17.52 4.19 -7.38
C ALA A 180 -17.11 5.44 -6.56
N ALA A 181 -17.56 5.52 -5.31
CA ALA A 181 -17.22 6.62 -4.41
C ALA A 181 -15.73 6.65 -4.01
N LEU A 182 -14.96 5.57 -4.21
CA LEU A 182 -13.53 5.56 -3.92
C LEU A 182 -12.70 6.44 -4.89
N GLY A 183 -13.25 6.76 -6.05
CA GLY A 183 -12.62 7.57 -7.10
C GLY A 183 -12.10 6.75 -8.27
N GLU A 184 -11.39 7.41 -9.17
CA GLU A 184 -10.85 6.84 -10.41
C GLU A 184 -9.35 6.51 -10.25
N PRO A 185 -8.89 5.38 -10.81
CA PRO A 185 -7.49 4.98 -10.77
C PRO A 185 -6.63 5.89 -11.66
N CYS A 186 -5.47 6.28 -11.13
CA CYS A 186 -4.42 6.89 -11.95
C CYS A 186 -3.84 5.85 -12.93
N PRO A 187 -3.72 6.14 -14.24
CA PRO A 187 -3.18 5.18 -15.22
C PRO A 187 -1.72 4.79 -14.97
N GLY A 188 -0.94 5.62 -14.26
CA GLY A 188 0.46 5.33 -13.93
C GLY A 188 0.61 4.52 -12.64
N CYS A 189 0.16 5.07 -11.50
CA CYS A 189 0.39 4.45 -10.19
C CYS A 189 -0.80 3.64 -9.63
N ASP A 190 -1.95 3.63 -10.31
CA ASP A 190 -3.19 2.93 -9.91
C ASP A 190 -3.84 3.46 -8.60
N ALA A 191 -3.30 4.53 -8.02
CA ALA A 191 -3.92 5.20 -6.87
C ALA A 191 -5.23 5.87 -7.26
N LEU A 192 -6.22 5.77 -6.36
CA LEU A 192 -7.55 6.33 -6.59
C LEU A 192 -7.60 7.80 -6.18
N PHE A 193 -8.16 8.62 -7.06
CA PHE A 193 -8.41 10.03 -6.82
C PHE A 193 -9.84 10.40 -7.23
N GLN A 194 -10.42 11.38 -6.54
CA GLN A 194 -11.66 11.97 -7.03
C GLN A 194 -11.39 12.74 -8.34
N PRO A 195 -12.28 12.68 -9.33
CA PRO A 195 -12.13 13.43 -10.56
C PRO A 195 -12.00 14.94 -10.27
N VAL A 196 -10.97 15.56 -10.84
CA VAL A 196 -10.79 17.03 -10.79
C VAL A 196 -11.16 17.63 -12.13
N ARG A 197 -11.67 18.86 -12.15
CA ARG A 197 -11.98 19.60 -13.39
C ARG A 197 -10.76 20.11 -14.15
N GLN A 198 -9.55 19.74 -13.74
CA GLN A 198 -8.33 20.14 -14.44
C GLN A 198 -8.02 19.12 -15.53
N ASP A 199 -7.79 19.59 -16.74
CA ASP A 199 -7.55 18.73 -17.91
C ASP A 199 -6.05 18.55 -18.21
N ALA A 200 -5.18 19.33 -17.57
CA ALA A 200 -3.76 19.40 -17.94
C ALA A 200 -2.87 18.58 -17.00
N THR A 201 -2.21 17.57 -17.57
CA THR A 201 -1.07 16.87 -16.96
C THR A 201 0.23 17.31 -17.64
N HIS A 202 1.37 16.95 -17.07
CA HIS A 202 2.66 17.14 -17.73
C HIS A 202 2.74 16.25 -18.99
N ALA A 203 3.19 16.81 -20.12
CA ALA A 203 3.11 16.20 -21.46
C ALA A 203 3.76 14.81 -21.64
N TYR A 204 4.58 14.34 -20.70
CA TYR A 204 5.27 13.04 -20.78
C TYR A 204 5.12 12.22 -19.48
N ILE A 205 4.27 12.65 -18.56
CA ILE A 205 3.98 11.93 -17.32
C ILE A 205 2.64 11.22 -17.49
N GLY A 206 2.65 9.90 -17.38
CA GLY A 206 1.47 9.04 -17.51
C GLY A 206 0.54 9.07 -16.29
N ALA A 207 0.26 10.24 -15.73
CA ALA A 207 -0.61 10.41 -14.56
C ALA A 207 -2.01 10.88 -14.97
N SER A 208 -3.01 10.61 -14.12
CA SER A 208 -4.29 11.31 -14.22
C SER A 208 -4.13 12.77 -13.77
N PRO A 209 -4.99 13.70 -14.23
CA PRO A 209 -4.93 15.08 -13.77
C PRO A 209 -5.02 15.24 -12.25
N ALA A 210 -5.85 14.42 -11.59
CA ALA A 210 -5.99 14.44 -10.13
C ALA A 210 -4.71 13.96 -9.41
N CYS A 211 -4.06 12.91 -9.93
CA CYS A 211 -2.79 12.44 -9.40
C CYS A 211 -1.67 13.49 -9.60
N TRP A 212 -1.65 14.15 -10.76
CA TRP A 212 -0.72 15.24 -11.05
C TRP A 212 -0.91 16.44 -10.12
N ALA A 213 -2.16 16.81 -9.83
CA ALA A 213 -2.48 17.86 -8.87
C ALA A 213 -1.99 17.49 -7.45
N ALA A 214 -2.23 16.26 -7.02
CA ALA A 214 -1.73 15.74 -5.74
C ALA A 214 -0.20 15.81 -5.64
N PHE A 215 0.51 15.46 -6.72
CA PHE A 215 1.96 15.64 -6.81
C PHE A 215 2.37 17.11 -6.70
N GLY A 216 1.65 18.00 -7.39
CA GLY A 216 1.86 19.45 -7.29
C GLY A 216 1.76 19.97 -5.84
N GLU A 217 0.82 19.47 -5.05
CA GLU A 217 0.69 19.81 -3.63
C GLU A 217 1.87 19.30 -2.79
N VAL A 218 2.31 18.05 -3.02
CA VAL A 218 3.50 17.48 -2.37
C VAL A 218 4.74 18.34 -2.67
N ILE A 219 4.95 18.69 -3.94
CA ILE A 219 6.09 19.51 -4.36
C ILE A 219 6.00 20.93 -3.80
N ALA A 220 4.82 21.55 -3.79
CA ALA A 220 4.62 22.89 -3.23
C ALA A 220 4.95 22.91 -1.73
N ARG A 221 4.57 21.86 -0.98
CA ARG A 221 4.93 21.69 0.44
C ARG A 221 6.44 21.59 0.61
N GLU A 222 7.12 20.82 -0.23
CA GLU A 222 8.57 20.64 -0.16
C GLU A 222 9.34 21.94 -0.44
N PHE A 223 8.90 22.74 -1.41
CA PHE A 223 9.52 24.04 -1.68
C PHE A 223 9.23 25.10 -0.61
N GLY A 224 8.13 24.93 0.15
CA GLY A 224 7.75 25.83 1.23
C GLY A 224 8.62 25.71 2.48
N ASP A 225 9.37 24.63 2.64
CA ASP A 225 10.22 24.37 3.81
C ASP A 225 11.62 23.89 3.38
N PRO A 226 12.69 24.67 3.66
CA PRO A 226 14.07 24.31 3.34
C PRO A 226 14.52 22.94 3.89
N GLY A 227 13.87 22.44 4.95
CA GLY A 227 14.12 21.13 5.54
C GLY A 227 13.91 19.95 4.58
N TYR A 228 13.15 20.14 3.49
CA TYR A 228 12.93 19.12 2.46
C TYR A 228 13.92 19.18 1.29
N GLY A 229 14.82 20.16 1.24
CA GLY A 229 15.66 20.40 0.07
C GLY A 229 16.51 19.20 -0.36
N TRP A 230 16.83 18.28 0.56
CA TRP A 230 17.57 17.04 0.28
C TRP A 230 16.69 15.89 -0.25
N ILE A 231 15.37 15.95 -0.05
CA ILE A 231 14.44 14.87 -0.42
C ILE A 231 13.70 15.13 -1.72
N HIS A 232 13.56 16.41 -2.10
CA HIS A 232 12.78 16.84 -3.25
C HIS A 232 13.10 16.10 -4.55
N ARG A 233 14.40 15.93 -4.84
CA ARG A 233 14.83 15.18 -6.03
C ARG A 233 14.28 13.75 -6.01
N HIS A 234 14.33 13.10 -4.85
CA HIS A 234 13.88 11.73 -4.70
C HIS A 234 12.37 11.62 -4.88
N THR A 235 11.60 12.58 -4.37
CA THR A 235 10.17 12.68 -4.64
C THR A 235 9.87 12.72 -6.15
N VAL A 236 10.63 13.50 -6.91
CA VAL A 236 10.52 13.57 -8.38
C VAL A 236 10.94 12.24 -9.03
N ASP A 237 12.09 11.68 -8.65
CA ASP A 237 12.59 10.42 -9.21
C ASP A 237 11.57 9.28 -9.03
N VAL A 238 11.01 9.13 -7.82
CA VAL A 238 10.02 8.10 -7.52
C VAL A 238 8.71 8.34 -8.25
N TYR A 239 8.21 9.58 -8.25
CA TYR A 239 6.96 9.90 -8.95
C TYR A 239 7.06 9.59 -10.44
N THR A 240 8.14 9.99 -11.11
CA THR A 240 8.28 9.81 -12.55
C THR A 240 8.32 8.34 -12.96
N VAL A 241 9.03 7.49 -12.20
CA VAL A 241 9.11 6.05 -12.55
C VAL A 241 7.80 5.31 -12.27
N GLN A 242 6.92 5.84 -11.41
CA GLN A 242 5.55 5.34 -11.28
C GLN A 242 4.62 5.81 -12.40
N HIS A 243 5.03 6.80 -13.20
CA HIS A 243 4.19 7.42 -14.25
C HIS A 243 4.94 7.52 -15.59
N PRO A 244 5.41 6.39 -16.14
CA PRO A 244 6.32 6.36 -17.29
C PRO A 244 5.73 6.95 -18.57
N GLY A 245 4.39 7.06 -18.69
CA GLY A 245 3.74 7.54 -19.89
C GLY A 245 3.66 6.47 -20.98
N LEU A 246 3.98 6.86 -22.22
CA LEU A 246 3.95 6.00 -23.40
C LEU A 246 5.36 5.56 -23.81
N ASP A 247 5.46 4.53 -24.65
CA ASP A 247 6.72 4.10 -25.27
C ASP A 247 7.18 5.08 -26.36
N GLU A 248 7.70 6.21 -25.90
CA GLU A 248 8.26 7.27 -26.73
C GLU A 248 9.66 7.63 -26.24
N ARG A 249 10.51 8.14 -27.14
CA ARG A 249 11.93 8.41 -26.86
C ARG A 249 12.14 9.26 -25.59
N ARG A 250 11.35 10.31 -25.37
CA ARG A 250 11.50 11.21 -24.21
C ARG A 250 11.11 10.53 -22.90
N GLN A 251 10.04 9.75 -22.91
CA GLN A 251 9.52 8.99 -21.77
C GLN A 251 10.50 7.90 -21.37
N ARG A 252 11.00 7.12 -22.35
CA ARG A 252 12.05 6.11 -22.13
C ARG A 252 13.30 6.71 -21.48
N GLN A 253 13.78 7.85 -22.02
CA GLN A 253 14.91 8.57 -21.43
C GLN A 253 14.59 9.01 -20.00
N SER A 254 13.46 9.69 -19.77
CA SER A 254 13.05 10.17 -18.45
C SER A 254 13.07 9.03 -17.40
N VAL A 255 12.37 7.93 -17.69
CA VAL A 255 12.30 6.76 -16.80
C VAL A 255 13.69 6.20 -16.51
N ALA A 256 14.53 6.01 -17.53
CA ALA A 256 15.88 5.48 -17.32
C ALA A 256 16.74 6.37 -16.41
N LEU A 257 16.71 7.70 -16.61
CA LEU A 257 17.46 8.65 -15.80
C LEU A 257 17.02 8.64 -14.34
N HIS A 258 15.71 8.60 -14.10
CA HIS A 258 15.15 8.56 -12.75
C HIS A 258 15.42 7.22 -12.05
N LEU A 259 15.38 6.08 -12.77
CA LEU A 259 15.77 4.77 -12.23
C LEU A 259 17.25 4.70 -11.86
N ILE A 260 18.14 5.27 -12.68
CA ILE A 260 19.57 5.41 -12.34
C ILE A 260 19.75 6.25 -11.07
N GLY A 261 19.01 7.35 -10.96
CA GLY A 261 18.99 8.20 -9.76
C GLY A 261 18.57 7.44 -8.50
N LEU A 262 17.48 6.67 -8.58
CA LEU A 262 17.01 5.82 -7.48
C LEU A 262 18.03 4.74 -7.11
N CYS A 263 18.61 4.06 -8.10
CA CYS A 263 19.64 3.04 -7.87
C CYS A 263 20.83 3.62 -7.11
N HIS A 264 21.36 4.76 -7.56
CA HIS A 264 22.50 5.43 -6.92
C HIS A 264 22.19 5.95 -5.50
N TRP A 265 20.98 6.46 -5.27
CA TRP A 265 20.59 6.90 -3.95
C TRP A 265 20.37 5.74 -2.98
N LEU A 266 19.61 4.72 -3.38
CA LEU A 266 19.17 3.64 -2.49
C LEU A 266 20.27 2.59 -2.26
N GLU A 267 21.07 2.26 -3.28
CA GLU A 267 22.09 1.21 -3.18
C GLU A 267 23.49 1.78 -2.85
N HIS A 268 23.76 3.04 -3.20
CA HIS A 268 25.10 3.63 -3.05
C HIS A 268 25.14 4.88 -2.15
N GLY A 269 23.99 5.35 -1.66
CA GLY A 269 23.92 6.48 -0.73
C GLY A 269 24.30 7.85 -1.34
N MET A 270 24.34 7.96 -2.67
CA MET A 270 24.71 9.21 -3.33
C MET A 270 23.68 10.32 -3.11
N GLY A 271 24.18 11.53 -2.84
CA GLY A 271 23.35 12.71 -2.62
C GLY A 271 23.08 13.50 -3.92
N MET A 272 22.19 14.49 -3.83
CA MET A 272 21.82 15.35 -4.98
C MET A 272 23.01 16.03 -5.67
N ARG A 273 24.06 16.40 -4.92
CA ARG A 273 25.24 17.08 -5.47
C ARG A 273 26.02 16.19 -6.45
N GLU A 274 26.03 14.88 -6.21
CA GLU A 274 26.71 13.88 -7.04
C GLU A 274 25.80 13.43 -8.19
N LEU A 275 24.50 13.28 -7.94
CA LEU A 275 23.52 12.82 -8.93
C LEU A 275 23.24 13.85 -10.04
N ASN A 276 23.20 15.14 -9.70
CA ASN A 276 22.81 16.19 -10.66
C ASN A 276 23.75 16.27 -11.89
N PRO A 277 25.09 16.26 -11.75
CA PRO A 277 26.00 16.18 -12.89
C PRO A 277 25.79 14.95 -13.76
N ILE A 278 25.60 13.77 -13.14
CA ILE A 278 25.38 12.50 -13.84
C ILE A 278 24.11 12.59 -14.69
N THR A 279 22.99 12.98 -14.09
CA THR A 279 21.71 13.09 -14.80
C THR A 279 21.78 14.10 -15.96
N ARG A 280 22.42 15.26 -15.76
CA ARG A 280 22.57 16.26 -16.82
C ARG A 280 23.35 15.71 -18.01
N ARG A 281 24.48 15.04 -17.76
CA ARG A 281 25.29 14.42 -18.82
C ARG A 281 24.50 13.38 -19.60
N LEU A 282 23.81 12.48 -18.91
CA LEU A 282 23.00 11.45 -19.56
C LEU A 282 21.80 12.02 -20.33
N ALA A 283 21.18 13.09 -19.83
CA ALA A 283 20.08 13.79 -20.51
C ALA A 283 20.52 14.49 -21.80
N SER A 284 21.74 15.01 -21.84
CA SER A 284 22.33 15.65 -23.03
C SER A 284 22.87 14.64 -24.06
N GLY A 285 22.96 13.36 -23.70
CA GLY A 285 23.38 12.30 -24.61
C GLY A 285 22.33 11.96 -25.66
N ASP A 286 22.75 11.23 -26.69
CA ASP A 286 21.90 10.72 -27.79
C ASP A 286 21.48 9.25 -27.63
N ARG A 287 21.90 8.60 -26.53
CA ARG A 287 21.56 7.20 -26.20
C ARG A 287 20.07 6.93 -26.42
N ASP A 288 19.78 5.91 -27.21
CA ASP A 288 18.44 5.33 -27.29
C ASP A 288 18.23 4.39 -26.11
N TRP A 289 17.30 4.75 -25.24
CA TRP A 289 16.96 3.96 -24.06
C TRP A 289 15.88 2.96 -24.44
N PRO A 290 15.99 1.67 -24.07
CA PRO A 290 14.94 0.70 -24.33
C PRO A 290 13.69 1.00 -23.49
N TRP A 291 12.53 0.56 -23.97
CA TRP A 291 11.33 0.51 -23.12
C TRP A 291 11.54 -0.55 -22.04
N LEU A 292 11.15 -0.21 -20.81
CA LEU A 292 11.08 -1.15 -19.72
C LEU A 292 9.61 -1.31 -19.34
N ASP A 293 9.12 -2.55 -19.33
CA ASP A 293 7.76 -2.82 -18.88
C ASP A 293 7.59 -2.38 -17.43
N PRO A 294 6.77 -1.35 -17.16
CA PRO A 294 6.69 -0.79 -15.82
C PRO A 294 5.92 -1.73 -14.89
N PRO A 295 6.22 -1.69 -13.58
CA PRO A 295 5.40 -2.36 -12.58
C PRO A 295 3.94 -1.93 -12.71
N VAL A 296 3.04 -2.90 -12.67
CA VAL A 296 1.59 -2.69 -12.84
C VAL A 296 0.97 -2.10 -11.57
N THR A 297 1.61 -2.30 -10.42
CA THR A 297 1.08 -1.95 -9.11
C THR A 297 2.19 -1.53 -8.16
N TYR A 298 1.86 -0.61 -7.24
CA TYR A 298 2.76 -0.12 -6.20
C TYR A 298 2.10 -0.21 -4.82
N ALA A 299 2.92 -0.44 -3.79
CA ALA A 299 2.48 -0.51 -2.39
C ALA A 299 2.30 0.88 -1.75
N LEU A 300 3.06 1.87 -2.23
CA LEU A 300 2.97 3.27 -1.84
C LEU A 300 2.94 4.14 -3.10
N THR A 301 2.22 5.25 -3.02
CA THR A 301 2.06 6.23 -4.10
C THR A 301 2.14 7.66 -3.56
N VAL A 302 2.08 8.65 -4.45
CA VAL A 302 2.02 10.07 -4.06
C VAL A 302 0.88 10.37 -3.08
N ARG A 303 -0.24 9.65 -3.16
CA ARG A 303 -1.39 9.81 -2.26
C ARG A 303 -1.01 9.56 -0.81
N ASP A 304 -0.12 8.60 -0.56
CA ASP A 304 0.35 8.28 0.79
C ASP A 304 1.21 9.42 1.37
N VAL A 305 2.11 9.97 0.55
CA VAL A 305 2.97 11.10 0.93
C VAL A 305 2.15 12.38 1.16
N LEU A 306 1.17 12.66 0.30
CA LEU A 306 0.30 13.83 0.43
C LEU A 306 -0.41 13.88 1.79
N ALA A 307 -0.80 12.71 2.30
CA ALA A 307 -1.50 12.58 3.57
C ALA A 307 -0.62 12.76 4.81
N ALA A 308 0.71 12.90 4.65
CA ALA A 308 1.60 13.22 5.75
C ALA A 308 1.23 14.56 6.39
N THR A 309 1.23 14.62 7.71
CA THR A 309 0.84 15.81 8.49
C THR A 309 2.02 16.54 9.13
N THR A 310 3.17 15.86 9.23
CA THR A 310 4.41 16.41 9.79
C THR A 310 5.57 16.24 8.81
N SER A 311 6.62 17.04 8.98
CA SER A 311 7.81 16.96 8.13
C SER A 311 8.59 15.65 8.32
N ALA A 312 8.71 15.18 9.55
CA ALA A 312 9.33 13.89 9.84
C ALA A 312 8.57 12.73 9.17
N GLU A 313 7.23 12.74 9.24
CA GLU A 313 6.38 11.74 8.58
C GLU A 313 6.53 11.80 7.05
N HIS A 314 6.50 13.01 6.46
CA HIS A 314 6.69 13.21 5.03
C HIS A 314 8.02 12.63 4.56
N SER A 315 9.12 12.98 5.23
CA SER A 315 10.45 12.48 4.88
C SER A 315 10.57 10.96 4.99
N ALA A 316 9.99 10.37 6.04
CA ALA A 316 9.97 8.92 6.21
C ALA A 316 9.14 8.24 5.10
N LEU A 317 7.99 8.81 4.73
CA LEU A 317 7.12 8.27 3.69
C LEU A 317 7.75 8.36 2.31
N VAL A 318 8.43 9.45 1.96
CA VAL A 318 9.15 9.54 0.67
C VAL A 318 10.25 8.49 0.58
N ARG A 319 11.01 8.26 1.66
CA ARG A 319 12.02 7.19 1.68
C ARG A 319 11.40 5.81 1.49
N GLN A 320 10.33 5.51 2.22
CA GLN A 320 9.61 4.23 2.10
C GLN A 320 9.00 4.07 0.70
N TRP A 321 8.41 5.13 0.15
CA TRP A 321 7.84 5.16 -1.20
C TRP A 321 8.91 4.84 -2.26
N ALA A 322 10.11 5.38 -2.09
CA ALA A 322 11.24 5.07 -2.96
C ALA A 322 11.70 3.61 -2.87
N GLU A 323 11.83 3.07 -1.66
CA GLU A 323 12.25 1.70 -1.42
C GLU A 323 11.25 0.69 -1.99
N GLU A 324 9.95 0.90 -1.78
CA GLU A 324 8.90 0.06 -2.34
C GLU A 324 8.82 0.18 -3.87
N THR A 325 8.97 1.39 -4.40
CA THR A 325 9.01 1.60 -5.86
C THR A 325 10.23 0.91 -6.47
N TRP A 326 11.41 1.06 -5.87
CA TRP A 326 12.61 0.37 -6.31
C TRP A 326 12.43 -1.15 -6.29
N ARG A 327 11.84 -1.69 -5.22
CA ARG A 327 11.52 -3.13 -5.13
C ARG A 327 10.55 -3.57 -6.22
N ALA A 328 9.55 -2.77 -6.57
CA ALA A 328 8.63 -3.08 -7.67
C ALA A 328 9.35 -3.20 -9.04
N TRP A 329 10.41 -2.41 -9.23
CA TRP A 329 11.28 -2.46 -10.41
C TRP A 329 12.31 -3.61 -10.40
N ALA A 330 12.24 -4.55 -9.44
CA ALA A 330 13.15 -5.69 -9.32
C ALA A 330 13.42 -6.48 -10.62
N PRO A 331 12.41 -6.75 -11.48
CA PRO A 331 12.64 -7.45 -12.75
C PRO A 331 13.68 -6.79 -13.67
N HIS A 332 13.92 -5.47 -13.52
CA HIS A 332 14.83 -4.69 -14.35
C HIS A 332 16.13 -4.28 -13.63
N HIS A 333 16.32 -4.68 -12.37
CA HIS A 333 17.46 -4.23 -11.54
C HIS A 333 18.81 -4.49 -12.18
N GLU A 334 19.02 -5.64 -12.81
CA GLU A 334 20.30 -5.97 -13.46
C GLU A 334 20.66 -4.96 -14.56
N LEU A 335 19.69 -4.60 -15.40
CA LEU A 335 19.88 -3.63 -16.46
C LEU A 335 20.10 -2.22 -15.91
N ILE A 336 19.30 -1.82 -14.92
CA ILE A 336 19.40 -0.49 -14.31
C ILE A 336 20.75 -0.33 -13.59
N ARG A 337 21.23 -1.35 -12.87
CA ARG A 337 22.54 -1.34 -12.20
C ARG A 337 23.70 -1.22 -13.20
N ARG A 338 23.60 -1.86 -14.37
CA ARG A 338 24.57 -1.67 -15.46
C ARG A 338 24.59 -0.22 -15.94
N TRP A 339 23.43 0.36 -16.21
CA TRP A 339 23.35 1.78 -16.60
C TRP A 339 23.89 2.72 -15.53
N ALA A 340 23.60 2.45 -14.26
CA ALA A 340 24.11 3.22 -13.13
C ALA A 340 25.65 3.13 -13.05
N SER A 341 26.23 1.94 -13.24
CA SER A 341 27.69 1.79 -13.29
C SER A 341 28.33 2.52 -14.47
N GLU A 342 27.75 2.40 -15.67
CA GLU A 342 28.21 3.12 -16.87
C GLU A 342 28.14 4.64 -16.67
N ALA A 343 27.11 5.10 -15.95
CA ALA A 343 26.85 6.50 -15.68
C ALA A 343 27.84 7.16 -14.72
N LEU A 344 28.83 6.44 -14.17
CA LEU A 344 29.92 7.02 -13.36
C LEU A 344 31.14 7.41 -14.20
N HIS A 345 31.27 6.88 -15.42
CA HIS A 345 32.39 7.13 -16.34
C HIS A 345 32.03 8.14 -17.43
#